data_AF-X1EQJ6-F1
#
_entry.id   AF-X1EQJ6-F1
#
_cell.length_a   1.000
_cell.length_b   1.000
_cell.length_c   1.000
_cell.angle_alpha   90.00
_cell.angle_beta   90.00
_cell.angle_gamma   90.00
#
_symmetry.space_group_name_H-M   'P 1'
#
loop_
_entity.id
_entity.type
_entity.pdbx_description
1 polymer ?
#
loop_
_entity_poly.entity_id
_entity_poly.type
_entity_poly.pdbx_seq_one_letter_code
_entity_poly.pdbx_strand_id
1 'polypeptide(L)'
;QEPMTSLDPVFSIGEQLVDVIRAHEVMTRANAEKMAIDVLRQVNMPNPEMLMKQYPHELSSGMRQRVMIGAAVIARAIRIGGIAINMSVTLIIISPILPPK
;
A
#
# COMPACT_ATOMS: atom_id res chain seq x y z
N GLN A 1 18.20 9.53 9.43
CA GLN A 1 17.64 9.59 8.07
C GLN A 1 17.03 8.22 7.81
N GLU A 2 15.71 8.10 7.71
CA GLU A 2 15.05 6.79 7.57
C GLU A 2 14.91 6.41 6.08
N PRO A 3 15.47 5.27 5.65
CA PRO A 3 15.53 4.87 4.24
C PRO A 3 14.36 3.95 3.86
N MET A 4 13.14 4.48 3.89
CA MET A 4 11.97 3.81 3.30
C MET A 4 11.30 4.79 2.35
N THR A 5 11.84 4.78 1.11
CA THR A 5 11.43 5.47 -0.12
C THR A 5 10.31 6.50 0.00
N SER A 6 10.69 7.77 0.02
CA SER A 6 9.79 8.85 -0.42
C SER A 6 9.17 8.44 -1.75
N LEU A 7 7.83 8.49 -1.86
CA LEU A 7 7.13 8.26 -3.11
C LEU A 7 7.78 9.10 -4.22
N ASP A 8 8.10 8.47 -5.35
CA ASP A 8 8.70 9.14 -6.49
C ASP A 8 7.64 10.03 -7.16
N PRO A 9 7.85 11.35 -7.27
CA PRO A 9 6.85 12.26 -7.82
C PRO A 9 6.57 12.05 -9.31
N VAL A 10 7.43 11.33 -10.04
CA VAL A 10 7.32 11.09 -11.48
C VAL A 10 6.33 9.98 -11.80
N PHE A 11 6.13 9.04 -10.89
CA PHE A 11 5.28 7.87 -11.11
C PHE A 11 3.96 7.98 -10.34
N SER A 12 2.91 7.39 -10.89
CA SER A 12 1.65 7.27 -10.16
C SER A 12 1.80 6.36 -8.94
N ILE A 13 0.91 6.52 -7.95
CA ILE A 13 0.85 5.64 -6.77
C ILE A 13 0.67 4.19 -7.20
N GLY A 14 -0.17 3.93 -8.21
CA GLY A 14 -0.43 2.59 -8.69
C GLY A 14 0.80 1.94 -9.31
N GLU A 15 1.55 2.66 -10.15
CA GLU A 15 2.79 2.16 -10.74
C GLU A 15 3.81 1.80 -9.67
N GLN A 16 4.02 2.68 -8.69
CA GLN A 16 4.97 2.44 -7.61
C GLN A 16 4.60 1.20 -6.78
N LEU A 17 3.31 1.04 -6.43
CA LEU A 17 2.85 -0.12 -5.67
C LEU A 17 2.95 -1.42 -6.48
N VAL A 18 2.56 -1.39 -7.75
CA VAL A 18 2.64 -2.54 -8.66
C VAL A 18 4.09 -2.97 -8.88
N ASP A 19 5.00 -2.01 -9.06
CA ASP A 19 6.43 -2.30 -9.25
C ASP A 19 7.03 -2.90 -7.98
N VAL A 20 6.69 -2.40 -6.79
CA VAL A 20 7.11 -3.00 -5.51
C VAL A 20 6.61 -4.45 -5.39
N ILE A 21 5.34 -4.72 -5.73
CA ILE A 21 4.77 -6.08 -5.67
C ILE A 21 5.51 -7.00 -6.65
N ARG A 22 5.64 -6.58 -7.91
CA ARG A 22 6.23 -7.40 -8.98
C ARG A 22 7.74 -7.56 -8.85
N ALA A 23 8.42 -6.68 -8.12
CA ALA A 23 9.84 -6.82 -7.79
C ALA A 23 10.10 -7.98 -6.82
N HIS A 24 9.11 -8.41 -6.05
CA HIS A 24 9.29 -9.44 -5.03
C HIS A 24 8.44 -10.70 -5.23
N GLU A 25 7.34 -10.64 -6.00
CA GLU A 25 6.53 -11.80 -6.36
C GLU A 25 6.34 -11.92 -7.88
N VAL A 26 6.34 -13.18 -8.36
CA VAL A 26 6.06 -13.48 -9.77
C VAL A 26 4.56 -13.53 -9.98
N MET A 27 3.97 -12.38 -10.35
CA MET A 27 2.56 -12.29 -10.73
C MET A 27 2.34 -11.38 -11.93
N THR A 28 1.17 -11.55 -12.57
CA THR A 28 0.75 -10.68 -13.68
C THR A 28 0.50 -9.27 -13.17
N ARG A 29 0.67 -8.28 -14.06
CA ARG A 29 0.37 -6.87 -13.74
C ARG A 29 -1.05 -6.70 -13.20
N ALA A 30 -2.04 -7.36 -13.81
CA ALA A 30 -3.43 -7.28 -13.37
C ALA A 30 -3.65 -7.81 -11.94
N ASN A 31 -2.92 -8.85 -11.52
CA ASN A 31 -2.99 -9.35 -10.15
C ASN A 31 -2.30 -8.41 -9.16
N ALA A 32 -1.17 -7.82 -9.56
CA ALA A 32 -0.49 -6.81 -8.75
C ALA A 32 -1.35 -5.55 -8.55
N GLU A 33 -2.05 -5.09 -9.59
CA GLU A 33 -2.98 -3.96 -9.51
C GLU A 33 -4.13 -4.23 -8.54
N LYS A 34 -4.72 -5.44 -8.60
CA LYS A 34 -5.76 -5.85 -7.64
C LYS A 34 -5.24 -5.85 -6.20
N MET A 35 -4.06 -6.43 -5.99
CA MET A 35 -3.43 -6.45 -4.66
C MET A 35 -3.13 -5.04 -4.15
N ALA A 36 -2.61 -4.15 -5.00
CA ALA A 36 -2.37 -2.75 -4.63
C ALA A 36 -3.67 -2.04 -4.22
N ILE A 37 -4.76 -2.23 -4.98
CA ILE A 37 -6.09 -1.70 -4.65
C ILE A 37 -6.58 -2.24 -3.30
N ASP A 38 -6.44 -3.55 -3.06
CA ASP A 38 -6.88 -4.17 -1.82
C ASP A 38 -6.10 -3.64 -0.60
N VAL A 39 -4.80 -3.39 -0.77
CA VAL A 39 -3.96 -2.77 0.28
C VAL A 39 -4.35 -1.33 0.54
N LEU A 40 -4.58 -0.54 -0.51
CA LEU A 40 -5.09 0.83 -0.37
C LEU A 40 -6.44 0.84 0.37
N ARG A 41 -7.30 -0.14 0.12
CA ARG A 41 -8.55 -0.33 0.85
C ARG A 41 -8.31 -0.67 2.34
N GLN A 42 -7.35 -1.56 2.63
CA GLN A 42 -6.99 -1.93 4.01
C GLN A 42 -6.46 -0.75 4.84
N VAL A 43 -5.72 0.17 4.23
CA VAL A 43 -5.22 1.38 4.91
C VAL A 43 -6.23 2.54 4.90
N ASN A 44 -7.50 2.24 4.60
CA ASN A 44 -8.64 3.16 4.58
C ASN A 44 -8.45 4.34 3.64
N MET A 45 -7.95 4.08 2.43
CA MET A 45 -7.85 5.13 1.42
C MET A 45 -9.19 5.34 0.70
N PRO A 46 -9.60 6.61 0.49
CA PRO A 46 -10.81 6.91 -0.26
C PRO A 46 -10.59 6.63 -1.75
N ASN A 47 -11.54 5.96 -2.40
CA ASN A 47 -11.50 5.62 -3.82
C ASN A 47 -10.15 4.99 -4.28
N PRO A 48 -9.77 3.80 -3.76
CA PRO A 48 -8.51 3.12 -4.09
C PRO A 48 -8.23 3.02 -5.58
N GLU A 49 -9.25 2.76 -6.39
CA GLU A 49 -9.14 2.62 -7.84
C GLU A 49 -8.76 3.93 -8.53
N MET A 50 -9.22 5.07 -8.00
CA MET A 50 -8.83 6.40 -8.49
C MET A 50 -7.41 6.73 -8.06
N LEU A 51 -7.03 6.39 -6.82
CA LEU A 51 -5.69 6.61 -6.29
C LEU A 51 -4.60 5.91 -7.10
N MET A 52 -4.89 4.76 -7.70
CA MET A 52 -3.95 4.07 -8.59
C MET A 52 -3.45 4.97 -9.73
N LYS A 53 -4.23 5.97 -10.14
CA LYS A 53 -3.89 6.91 -11.22
C LYS A 53 -3.33 8.24 -10.71
N GLN A 54 -3.36 8.47 -9.40
CA GLN A 54 -2.90 9.72 -8.81
C GLN A 54 -1.39 9.72 -8.59
N TYR A 55 -0.83 10.92 -8.48
CA TYR A 55 0.58 11.17 -8.20
C TYR A 55 0.78 11.67 -6.77
N PRO A 56 1.98 11.50 -6.16
CA PRO A 56 2.22 11.86 -4.77
C PRO A 56 1.90 13.31 -4.40
N HIS A 57 2.02 14.24 -5.35
CA HIS A 57 1.72 15.66 -5.15
C HIS A 57 0.22 15.97 -5.08
N GLU A 58 -0.63 15.08 -5.60
CA GLU A 58 -2.10 15.20 -5.56
C GLU A 58 -2.69 14.71 -4.23
N LEU A 59 -1.88 14.01 -3.42
CA LEU A 59 -2.29 13.47 -2.13
C LEU A 59 -2.03 14.49 -1.00
N SER A 60 -2.90 14.50 0.01
CA SER A 60 -2.57 15.17 1.27
C SER A 60 -1.40 14.47 1.98
N SER A 61 -0.72 15.16 2.89
CA SER A 61 0.38 14.55 3.67
C SER A 61 -0.07 13.30 4.44
N GLY A 62 -1.28 13.31 5.01
CA GLY A 62 -1.85 12.16 5.69
C GLY A 62 -2.16 10.98 4.74
N MET A 63 -2.59 11.27 3.51
CA MET A 63 -2.79 10.25 2.47
C MET A 63 -1.46 9.65 2.02
N ARG A 64 -0.42 10.47 1.82
CA ARG A 64 0.94 9.96 1.51
C ARG A 64 1.46 9.02 2.59
N GLN A 65 1.28 9.39 3.86
CA GLN A 65 1.69 8.53 4.98
C GLN A 65 0.92 7.20 4.98
N ARG A 66 -0.39 7.22 4.69
CA ARG A 66 -1.19 5.99 4.58
C ARG A 66 -0.75 5.10 3.41
N VAL A 67 -0.42 5.69 2.26
CA VAL A 67 0.16 4.94 1.13
C VAL A 67 1.49 4.29 1.53
N MET A 68 2.36 5.02 2.23
CA MET A 68 3.63 4.48 2.75
C MET A 68 3.40 3.31 3.71
N ILE A 69 2.40 3.40 4.59
CA ILE A 69 2.00 2.28 5.46
C ILE A 69 1.52 1.10 4.61
N GLY A 70 0.71 1.34 3.58
CA GLY A 70 0.25 0.30 2.65
C GLY A 70 1.41 -0.41 1.93
N ALA A 71 2.38 0.35 1.43
CA ALA A 71 3.59 -0.20 0.80
C ALA A 71 4.41 -1.07 1.78
N ALA A 72 4.49 -0.67 3.05
CA ALA A 72 5.13 -1.49 4.10
C ALA A 72 4.35 -2.78 4.38
N VAL A 73 3.02 -2.73 4.37
CA VAL A 73 2.15 -3.92 4.49
C VAL A 73 2.38 -4.88 3.33
N ILE A 74 2.48 -4.37 2.09
CA ILE A 74 2.82 -5.16 0.91
C ILE A 74 4.16 -5.87 1.11
N ALA A 75 5.21 -5.12 1.46
CA ALA A 75 6.54 -5.68 1.66
C ALA A 75 6.56 -6.78 2.75
N ARG A 76 5.77 -6.60 3.83
CA ARG A 76 5.61 -7.61 4.88
C ARG A 76 4.81 -8.82 4.41
N ALA A 77 3.72 -8.63 3.69
CA ALA A 77 2.85 -9.71 3.19
C ALA A 77 3.62 -10.64 2.23
N ILE A 78 4.37 -10.04 1.31
CA ILE A 78 5.24 -10.74 0.36
C ILE A 78 6.28 -11.62 1.07
N ARG A 79 6.89 -11.12 2.15
CA ARG A 79 7.88 -11.88 2.92
C ARG A 79 7.29 -13.12 3.60
N ILE A 80 5.97 -13.17 3.76
CA ILE A 80 5.22 -14.31 4.32
C ILE A 80 4.63 -15.18 3.18
N GLY A 81 4.55 -14.65 1.95
CA GLY A 81 3.84 -15.17 0.78
C GLY A 81 4.49 -16.32 0.00
N GLY A 82 5.52 -16.99 0.54
CA GLY A 82 5.86 -18.36 0.09
C GLY A 82 4.76 -19.39 0.39
N ILE A 83 3.73 -19.00 1.15
CA ILE A 83 2.55 -19.79 1.47
C ILE A 83 1.34 -18.92 1.15
N ALA A 84 0.56 -19.33 0.16
CA ALA A 84 -0.76 -18.76 -0.10
C ALA A 84 -1.61 -18.83 1.16
N ILE A 85 -1.78 -17.70 1.87
CA ILE A 85 -2.76 -17.60 2.93
C ILE A 85 -3.85 -16.64 2.49
N ASN A 86 -4.92 -17.25 1.98
CA ASN A 86 -6.26 -16.69 2.01
C ASN A 86 -6.66 -16.49 3.48
N MET A 87 -6.17 -15.43 4.14
CA MET A 87 -6.56 -15.07 5.50
C MET A 87 -7.11 -13.65 5.51
N SER A 88 -8.38 -13.58 5.85
CA SER A 88 -9.12 -12.39 6.26
C SER A 88 -8.28 -11.55 7.25
N VAL A 89 -7.63 -10.49 6.77
CA VAL A 89 -6.95 -9.49 7.60
C VAL A 89 -8.01 -8.50 8.11
N THR A 90 -8.95 -9.02 8.91
CA THR A 90 -10.05 -8.22 9.49
C THR A 90 -9.72 -7.78 10.92
N LEU A 91 -8.57 -8.15 11.48
CA LEU A 91 -8.39 -8.11 12.94
C LEU A 91 -7.06 -7.53 13.45
N ILE A 92 -6.49 -6.49 12.85
CA ILE A 92 -5.32 -5.80 13.46
C ILE A 92 -5.36 -4.25 13.43
N ILE A 93 -6.26 -3.57 12.69
CA ILE A 93 -6.18 -2.09 12.55
C ILE A 93 -7.44 -1.35 13.07
N ILE A 94 -7.94 -1.71 14.24
CA ILE A 94 -8.92 -0.88 14.96
C ILE A 94 -8.55 -0.81 16.44
N SER A 95 -7.53 -0.01 16.77
CA SER A 95 -7.38 0.59 18.09
C SER A 95 -6.88 2.03 17.93
N PRO A 96 -7.53 3.02 18.57
CA PRO A 96 -7.30 4.43 18.29
C PRO A 96 -6.02 4.90 18.98
N ILE A 97 -5.09 5.44 18.20
CA ILE A 97 -4.08 6.37 18.70
C ILE A 97 -4.83 7.65 19.06
N LEU A 98 -5.18 7.79 20.33
CA LEU A 98 -5.61 9.04 20.95
C LEU A 98 -4.48 9.53 21.86
N PRO A 99 -4.03 10.80 21.78
CA PRO A 99 -3.02 11.32 22.68
C PRO A 99 -3.61 11.58 24.07
N PRO A 100 -2.85 11.39 25.17
CA PRO A 100 -3.30 11.79 26.51
C PRO A 100 -3.25 13.33 26.66
N LYS A 101 -4.17 13.88 27.46
CA LYS A 101 -4.13 15.26 27.95
C LYS A 101 -3.05 15.44 29.00
#